data_AF-A0A0G0FDN2-F1
#
_entry.id   AF-A0A0G0FDN2-F1
#
_cell.length_a   1.000
_cell.length_b   1.000
_cell.length_c   1.000
_cell.angle_alpha   90.00
_cell.angle_beta   90.00
_cell.angle_gamma   90.00
#
_symmetry.space_group_name_H-M   'P 1'
#
loop_
_entity.id
_entity.type
_entity.pdbx_description
1 polymer ?
#
loop_
_entity_poly.entity_id
_entity_poly.type
_entity_poly.pdbx_seq_one_letter_code
_entity_poly.pdbx_strand_id
1 'polypeptide(L)'
;MESIKDLLQQIKQGAEEKADETTTPQSTLFDTKKLATNPNKLFDNKHKYISTEYQMYGLRLAGKLDDKKRATMYIKWAKEKPRAILEMAYSFCIDYPSARDKSKIFMWKVKELEDERKNKPKE
;
A
#
# COMPACT_ATOMS: atom_id res chain seq x y z
N MET A 1 16.30 -52.40 -14.13
CA MET A 1 15.39 -52.59 -13.00
C MET A 1 15.74 -51.50 -12.01
N GLU A 2 14.83 -50.59 -11.71
CA GLU A 2 15.07 -49.56 -10.68
C GLU A 2 15.34 -50.27 -9.35
N SER A 3 16.40 -49.87 -8.65
CA SER A 3 16.75 -50.49 -7.38
C SER A 3 15.64 -50.19 -6.39
N ILE A 4 15.30 -51.14 -5.51
CA ILE A 4 14.38 -50.92 -4.39
C ILE A 4 14.80 -49.66 -3.58
N LYS A 5 16.11 -49.39 -3.55
CA LYS A 5 16.69 -48.19 -2.94
C LYS A 5 16.34 -46.91 -3.69
N ASP A 6 16.33 -46.94 -5.02
CA ASP A 6 15.96 -45.79 -5.87
C ASP A 6 14.46 -45.49 -5.75
N LEU A 7 13.63 -46.53 -5.70
CA LEU A 7 12.20 -46.40 -5.45
C LEU A 7 11.92 -45.80 -4.05
N LEU A 8 12.61 -46.28 -3.02
CA LEU A 8 12.53 -45.71 -1.67
C LEU A 8 13.00 -44.26 -1.64
N GLN A 9 14.02 -43.93 -2.41
CA GLN A 9 14.58 -42.57 -2.47
C GLN A 9 13.65 -41.61 -3.24
N GLN A 10 12.99 -42.08 -4.29
CA GLN A 10 11.92 -41.35 -4.99
C GLN A 10 10.69 -41.13 -4.11
N ILE A 11 10.26 -42.14 -3.34
CA ILE A 11 9.14 -42.02 -2.40
C ILE A 11 9.50 -41.02 -1.30
N LYS A 12 10.72 -41.06 -0.78
CA LYS A 12 11.22 -40.12 0.22
C LYS A 12 11.29 -38.69 -0.32
N GLN A 13 11.83 -38.51 -1.54
CA GLN A 13 11.88 -37.19 -2.19
C GLN A 13 10.48 -36.64 -2.46
N GLY A 14 9.53 -37.47 -2.92
CA GLY A 14 8.14 -37.05 -3.13
C GLY A 14 7.38 -36.70 -1.84
N ALA A 15 7.81 -37.23 -0.69
CA ALA A 15 7.29 -36.86 0.63
C ALA A 15 7.89 -35.55 1.16
N GLU A 16 9.18 -35.30 0.89
CA GLU A 16 9.88 -34.08 1.29
C GLU A 16 9.44 -32.86 0.46
N GLU A 17 9.13 -33.02 -0.83
CA GLU A 17 8.65 -31.93 -1.70
C GLU A 17 7.24 -31.41 -1.34
N LYS A 18 6.47 -32.15 -0.54
CA LYS A 18 5.12 -31.74 -0.07
C LYS A 18 5.08 -31.21 1.36
N ALA A 19 6.22 -31.21 2.05
CA ALA A 19 6.33 -30.72 3.42
C ALA A 19 6.76 -29.26 3.44
N ASP A 20 5.84 -28.34 3.10
CA ASP A 20 5.93 -26.98 3.63
C ASP A 20 5.85 -27.09 5.17
N GLU A 21 6.85 -26.58 5.89
CA GLU A 21 7.17 -26.82 7.32
C GLU A 21 6.08 -26.52 8.38
N THR A 22 4.81 -26.31 8.02
CA THR A 22 3.74 -25.90 8.96
C THR A 22 2.44 -26.72 8.90
N THR A 23 2.37 -27.84 8.18
CA THR A 23 1.11 -28.59 8.06
C THR A 23 0.85 -29.52 9.24
N THR A 24 0.01 -29.08 10.18
CA THR A 24 -0.72 -30.04 11.02
C THR A 24 -1.64 -30.90 10.14
N PRO A 25 -1.90 -32.18 10.45
CA PRO A 25 -2.79 -33.03 9.65
C PRO A 25 -4.22 -32.47 9.52
N GLN A 26 -4.62 -31.53 10.35
CA GLN A 26 -5.89 -30.82 10.24
C GLN A 26 -5.87 -29.67 9.22
N SER A 27 -4.72 -29.03 9.01
CA SER A 27 -4.55 -27.96 8.02
C SER A 27 -4.66 -28.44 6.58
N THR A 28 -4.38 -29.71 6.33
CA THR A 28 -4.47 -30.32 4.99
C THR A 28 -5.92 -30.55 4.55
N LEU A 29 -6.86 -30.74 5.49
CA LEU A 29 -8.29 -30.93 5.20
C LEU A 29 -9.03 -29.60 4.94
N PHE A 30 -8.60 -28.50 5.57
CA PHE A 30 -9.25 -27.18 5.46
C PHE A 30 -8.29 -26.12 4.91
N ASP A 31 -7.84 -26.35 3.68
CA ASP A 31 -6.81 -25.54 3.04
C ASP A 31 -7.40 -24.23 2.45
N THR A 32 -7.53 -23.20 3.29
CA THR A 32 -8.13 -21.91 2.91
C THR A 32 -7.40 -21.22 1.77
N LYS A 33 -6.09 -21.50 1.60
CA LYS A 33 -5.26 -20.95 0.52
C LYS A 33 -5.75 -21.36 -0.87
N LYS A 34 -6.32 -22.56 -1.01
CA LYS A 34 -6.77 -23.15 -2.29
C LYS A 34 -8.15 -22.65 -2.74
N LEU A 35 -8.90 -22.00 -1.85
CA LEU A 35 -10.24 -21.53 -2.15
C LEU A 35 -10.21 -20.42 -3.21
N ALA A 36 -11.17 -20.45 -4.15
CA ALA A 36 -11.39 -19.36 -5.09
C ALA A 36 -11.77 -18.05 -4.36
N THR A 37 -12.46 -18.18 -3.23
CA THR A 37 -12.89 -17.08 -2.35
C THR A 37 -11.77 -16.55 -1.44
N ASN A 38 -10.53 -17.02 -1.61
CA ASN A 38 -9.42 -16.54 -0.80
C ASN A 38 -9.24 -15.02 -1.00
N PRO A 39 -9.32 -14.19 0.06
CA PRO A 39 -9.20 -12.74 -0.07
C PRO A 39 -7.85 -12.32 -0.65
N ASN A 40 -6.76 -13.04 -0.38
CA ASN A 40 -5.45 -12.76 -0.97
C ASN A 40 -5.38 -13.06 -2.47
N LYS A 41 -6.28 -13.92 -2.97
CA LYS A 41 -6.42 -14.25 -4.40
C LYS A 41 -7.41 -13.31 -5.11
N LEU A 42 -8.44 -12.86 -4.40
CA LEU A 42 -9.43 -11.90 -4.89
C LEU A 42 -8.88 -10.47 -4.95
N PHE A 43 -8.18 -10.07 -3.90
CA PHE A 43 -7.54 -8.78 -3.76
C PHE A 43 -6.05 -9.05 -3.82
N ASP A 44 -5.44 -8.83 -4.98
CA ASP A 44 -3.98 -8.89 -5.14
C ASP A 44 -3.28 -8.24 -3.94
N ASN A 45 -2.10 -8.76 -3.57
CA ASN A 45 -1.26 -8.19 -2.50
C ASN A 45 -0.71 -6.77 -2.80
N LYS A 46 -1.32 -6.05 -3.75
CA LYS A 46 -0.96 -4.71 -4.23
C LYS A 46 -0.95 -3.65 -3.13
N HIS A 47 -1.65 -3.90 -2.01
CA HIS A 47 -1.72 -3.00 -0.86
C HIS A 47 -1.10 -3.56 0.42
N LYS A 48 -0.22 -4.57 0.32
CA LYS A 48 0.40 -5.25 1.48
C LYS A 48 1.04 -4.30 2.50
N TYR A 49 1.53 -3.14 2.05
CA TYR A 49 2.22 -2.15 2.91
C TYR A 49 1.36 -0.93 3.28
N ILE A 50 0.07 -0.92 2.95
CA ILE A 50 -0.86 0.17 3.29
C ILE A 50 -1.77 -0.36 4.40
N SER A 51 -1.51 0.07 5.62
CA SER A 51 -2.28 -0.35 6.80
C SER A 51 -3.24 0.72 7.31
N THR A 52 -3.02 1.98 6.94
CA THR A 52 -3.76 3.14 7.47
C THR A 52 -4.31 4.03 6.36
N GLU A 53 -5.38 4.78 6.66
CA GLU A 53 -6.01 5.70 5.70
C GLU A 53 -5.03 6.79 5.25
N TYR A 54 -4.26 7.38 6.17
CA TYR A 54 -3.32 8.46 5.81
C TYR A 54 -2.18 7.98 4.88
N GLN A 55 -1.77 6.70 4.97
CA GLN A 55 -0.83 6.11 4.01
C GLN A 55 -1.44 6.03 2.62
N MET A 56 -2.67 5.53 2.52
CA MET A 56 -3.42 5.48 1.26
C MET A 56 -3.60 6.88 0.68
N TYR A 57 -3.99 7.85 1.52
CA TYR A 57 -4.23 9.22 1.09
C TYR A 57 -2.95 9.92 0.63
N GLY A 58 -1.84 9.77 1.36
CA GLY A 58 -0.55 10.31 0.94
C GLY A 58 -0.08 9.75 -0.40
N LEU A 59 -0.25 8.44 -0.62
CA LEU A 59 0.04 7.80 -1.92
C LEU A 59 -0.89 8.29 -3.03
N ARG A 60 -2.18 8.50 -2.71
CA ARG A 60 -3.16 9.07 -3.65
C ARG A 60 -2.74 10.47 -4.09
N LEU A 61 -2.38 11.36 -3.15
CA LEU A 61 -1.87 12.69 -3.45
C LEU A 61 -0.64 12.66 -4.34
N ALA A 62 0.35 11.82 -3.99
CA ALA A 62 1.57 11.66 -4.77
C ALA A 62 1.27 11.22 -6.22
N GLY A 63 0.31 10.31 -6.40
CA GLY A 63 -0.14 9.90 -7.73
C GLY A 63 -0.88 11.00 -8.49
N LYS A 64 -1.76 11.74 -7.82
CA LYS A 64 -2.54 12.83 -8.45
C LYS A 64 -1.68 14.03 -8.85
N LEU A 65 -0.63 14.32 -8.10
CA LEU A 65 0.33 15.39 -8.37
C LEU A 65 1.49 14.93 -9.27
N ASP A 66 1.48 13.67 -9.72
CA ASP A 66 2.53 13.03 -10.52
C ASP A 66 3.93 13.10 -9.88
N ASP A 67 4.01 12.96 -8.56
CA ASP A 67 5.23 13.10 -7.77
C ASP A 67 5.43 11.93 -6.82
N LYS A 68 5.56 10.75 -7.42
CA LYS A 68 5.81 9.48 -6.72
C LYS A 68 7.14 9.47 -5.99
N LYS A 69 8.13 10.26 -6.44
CA LYS A 69 9.46 10.36 -5.83
C LYS A 69 9.38 10.87 -4.38
N ARG A 70 8.43 11.75 -4.07
CA ARG A 70 8.22 12.31 -2.73
C ARG A 70 7.03 11.69 -1.99
N ALA A 71 6.62 10.46 -2.35
CA ALA A 71 5.49 9.76 -1.73
C ALA A 71 5.56 9.71 -0.18
N THR A 72 6.75 9.48 0.38
CA THR A 72 6.97 9.46 1.84
C THR A 72 6.62 10.79 2.51
N MET A 73 6.93 11.91 1.86
CA MET A 73 6.59 13.25 2.34
C MET A 73 5.08 13.46 2.38
N TYR A 74 4.36 13.06 1.33
CA TYR A 74 2.90 13.17 1.28
C TYR A 74 2.23 12.30 2.35
N ILE A 75 2.75 11.09 2.60
CA ILE A 75 2.27 10.22 3.69
C ILE A 75 2.50 10.89 5.05
N LYS A 76 3.69 11.47 5.27
CA LYS A 76 3.99 12.20 6.51
C LYS A 76 3.04 13.37 6.72
N TRP A 77 2.81 14.17 5.67
CA TRP A 77 1.88 15.29 5.74
C TRP A 77 0.44 14.87 5.97
N ALA A 78 -0.02 13.79 5.32
CA ALA A 78 -1.34 13.21 5.57
C ALA A 78 -1.53 12.77 7.03
N LYS A 79 -0.44 12.35 7.70
CA LYS A 79 -0.45 11.96 9.12
C LYS A 79 -0.45 13.19 10.05
N GLU A 80 0.30 14.22 9.72
CA GLU A 80 0.57 15.36 10.63
C GLU A 80 -0.37 16.56 10.44
N LYS A 81 -0.81 16.83 9.21
CA LYS A 81 -1.58 18.02 8.84
C LYS A 81 -3.07 17.69 8.76
N PRO A 82 -3.97 18.64 9.11
CA PRO A 82 -5.41 18.43 8.94
C PRO A 82 -5.78 18.14 7.49
N ARG A 83 -6.67 17.16 7.33
CA ARG A 83 -7.20 16.70 6.02
C ARG A 83 -7.73 17.86 5.17
N ALA A 84 -8.42 18.81 5.80
CA ALA A 84 -8.99 19.98 5.12
C ALA A 84 -7.94 20.84 4.40
N ILE A 85 -6.78 21.05 5.00
CA ILE A 85 -5.71 21.86 4.39
C ILE A 85 -5.20 21.20 3.12
N LEU A 86 -4.97 19.88 3.17
CA LEU A 86 -4.46 19.12 2.04
C LEU A 86 -5.47 19.03 0.90
N GLU A 87 -6.78 18.87 1.18
CA GLU A 87 -7.81 18.88 0.14
C GLU A 87 -8.00 20.27 -0.47
N MET A 88 -8.00 21.35 0.33
CA MET A 88 -8.08 22.71 -0.21
C MET A 88 -6.89 23.03 -1.11
N ALA A 89 -5.66 22.68 -0.68
CA ALA A 89 -4.47 22.86 -1.50
C ALA A 89 -4.49 22.00 -2.78
N TYR A 90 -5.02 20.78 -2.69
CA TYR A 90 -5.16 19.91 -3.84
C TYR A 90 -6.19 20.43 -4.85
N SER A 91 -7.36 20.88 -4.36
CA SER A 91 -8.40 21.51 -5.19
C SER A 91 -7.85 22.71 -5.94
N PHE A 92 -7.13 23.60 -5.25
CA PHE A 92 -6.48 24.75 -5.88
C PHE A 92 -5.47 24.31 -6.97
N CYS A 93 -4.72 23.24 -6.74
CA CYS A 93 -3.75 22.75 -7.72
C CYS A 93 -4.39 22.18 -8.99
N ILE A 94 -5.60 21.62 -8.91
CA ILE A 94 -6.31 21.05 -10.06
C ILE A 94 -6.65 22.14 -11.10
N ASP A 95 -6.90 23.36 -10.65
CA ASP A 95 -7.23 24.51 -11.51
C ASP A 95 -6.06 24.94 -12.41
N TYR A 96 -4.84 24.44 -12.16
CA TYR A 96 -3.64 24.72 -12.95
C TYR A 96 -3.09 23.47 -13.67
N PRO A 97 -3.81 22.93 -14.67
CA PRO A 97 -3.42 21.69 -15.35
C PRO A 97 -2.13 21.82 -16.17
N SER A 98 -1.84 23.02 -16.71
CA SER A 98 -0.67 23.33 -17.54
C SER A 98 0.59 23.67 -16.73
N ALA A 99 0.51 23.67 -15.39
CA ALA A 99 1.65 23.98 -14.54
C ALA A 99 2.76 22.94 -14.70
N ARG A 100 4.00 23.43 -14.86
CA ARG A 100 5.21 22.59 -14.99
C ARG A 100 5.39 21.64 -13.81
N ASP A 101 5.16 22.13 -12.58
CA ASP A 101 5.35 21.38 -11.34
C ASP A 101 4.15 21.57 -10.38
N LYS A 102 3.06 20.83 -10.64
CA LYS A 102 1.85 20.82 -9.78
C LYS A 102 2.17 20.60 -8.29
N SER A 103 3.12 19.72 -8.01
CA SER A 103 3.58 19.44 -6.65
C SER A 103 4.14 20.65 -5.90
N LYS A 104 4.84 21.56 -6.59
CA LYS A 104 5.37 22.77 -5.95
C LYS A 104 4.27 23.75 -5.60
N ILE A 105 3.28 23.91 -6.49
CA ILE A 105 2.09 24.73 -6.25
C ILE A 105 1.32 24.20 -5.05
N PHE A 106 1.12 22.88 -5.00
CA PHE A 106 0.49 22.21 -3.85
C PHE A 106 1.25 22.50 -2.54
N MET A 107 2.57 22.31 -2.51
CA MET A 107 3.37 22.54 -1.30
C MET A 107 3.33 24.01 -0.86
N TRP A 108 3.41 24.94 -1.81
CA TRP A 108 3.27 26.37 -1.55
C TRP A 108 1.89 26.69 -0.95
N LYS A 109 0.82 26.15 -1.55
CA LYS A 109 -0.55 26.40 -1.09
C LYS A 109 -0.82 25.79 0.29
N VAL A 110 -0.27 24.61 0.58
CA VAL A 110 -0.33 24.01 1.93
C VAL A 110 0.30 24.95 2.96
N LYS A 111 1.47 25.52 2.65
CA LYS A 111 2.16 26.46 3.56
C LYS A 111 1.33 27.72 3.78
N GLU A 112 0.80 28.32 2.71
CA GLU A 112 -0.05 29.51 2.79
C GLU A 112 -1.27 29.27 3.70
N LEU A 113 -2.01 28.18 3.48
CA LEU A 113 -3.18 27.83 4.28
C LEU A 113 -2.85 27.55 5.76
N GLU A 114 -1.67 27.00 6.04
CA GLU A 114 -1.21 26.82 7.41
C GLU A 114 -0.91 28.13 8.11
N ASP A 115 -0.32 29.10 7.40
CA ASP A 115 0.01 30.41 7.94
C ASP A 115 -1.25 31.25 8.13
N GLU A 116 -2.21 31.20 7.20
CA GLU A 116 -3.55 31.78 7.37
C GLU A 116 -4.25 31.24 8.62
N ARG A 117 -4.19 29.93 8.84
CA ARG A 117 -4.81 29.29 10.01
C ARG A 117 -4.14 29.69 11.33
N LYS A 118 -2.83 29.96 11.33
CA LYS A 118 -2.11 30.46 12.52
C LYS A 118 -2.45 31.92 12.82
N ASN A 119 -2.61 32.73 11.78
CA ASN A 119 -2.83 34.18 11.89
C ASN A 119 -4.30 34.53 12.15
N LYS A 120 -5.24 33.61 11.93
CA LYS A 120 -6.65 33.85 12.19
C LYS A 120 -6.87 34.03 13.71
N PRO A 121 -7.40 35.19 14.16
CA PRO A 121 -7.73 35.37 15.57
C PRO A 121 -8.74 34.28 15.98
N LYS A 122 -8.54 33.71 17.16
CA LYS A 122 -9.50 32.78 17.76
C LYS A 122 -10.73 33.61 18.14
N GLU A 123 -11.76 33.58 17.31
CA GLU A 123 -13.11 34.04 17.65
C GLU A 123 -13.72 33.18 18.75
#